data_AF-A0A0K8RDJ2-F1
#
_entry.id   AF-A0A0K8RDJ2-F1
#
_cell.length_a   1.000
_cell.length_b   1.000
_cell.length_c   1.000
_cell.angle_alpha   90.00
_cell.angle_beta   90.00
_cell.angle_gamma   90.00
#
_symmetry.space_group_name_H-M   'P 1'
#
loop_
_entity.id
_entity.type
_entity.pdbx_description
1 polymer ?
#
loop_
_entity_poly.entity_id
_entity_poly.type
_entity_poly.pdbx_seq_one_letter_code
_entity_poly.pdbx_strand_id
1 'polypeptide(L)'
;MMPTIVFLVLAMLPVTCLMETTNVPHGCIKVNFPSFVNTGTATLGKTLGFYCKLFYSKMHLSGTWIGINGQDKICTVCCIRQDTEGNLHYNLTVAPRTYPCLNGKCNSKGKCIKKKRT
;
A
#
# COMPACT_ATOMS: atom_id res chain seq x y z
N MET A 1 -20.75 56.17 -20.95
CA MET A 1 -19.65 55.62 -20.12
C MET A 1 -20.31 54.70 -19.10
N MET A 2 -20.14 53.39 -19.26
CA MET A 2 -20.77 52.38 -18.40
C MET A 2 -20.15 52.39 -17.00
N PRO A 3 -20.83 51.78 -16.02
CA PRO A 3 -20.14 50.65 -15.44
C PRO A 3 -21.07 49.44 -15.34
N THR A 4 -20.70 48.43 -16.10
CA THR A 4 -21.03 47.01 -16.00
C THR A 4 -20.57 46.43 -14.65
N ILE A 5 -21.03 47.03 -13.54
CA ILE A 5 -20.76 46.59 -12.15
C ILE A 5 -22.00 45.86 -11.58
N VAL A 6 -22.86 45.32 -12.45
CA VAL A 6 -23.79 44.27 -12.03
C VAL A 6 -22.96 43.02 -11.81
N PHE A 7 -22.37 42.96 -10.61
CA PHE A 7 -22.23 41.75 -9.82
C PHE A 7 -21.91 40.49 -10.64
N LEU A 8 -20.78 40.53 -11.35
CA LEU A 8 -19.99 39.32 -11.62
C LEU A 8 -19.44 38.81 -10.29
N VAL A 9 -20.35 38.38 -9.41
CA VAL A 9 -20.03 37.46 -8.30
C VAL A 9 -19.86 36.12 -8.98
N LEU A 10 -18.76 36.01 -9.73
CA LEU A 10 -18.18 34.73 -10.06
C LEU A 10 -17.92 34.09 -8.71
N ALA A 11 -18.77 33.15 -8.34
CA ALA A 11 -18.54 32.24 -7.25
C ALA A 11 -17.19 31.57 -7.50
N MET A 12 -16.13 32.16 -6.97
CA MET A 12 -14.86 31.49 -6.76
C MET A 12 -15.11 30.49 -5.64
N LEU A 13 -15.86 29.42 -5.96
CA LEU A 13 -15.79 28.19 -5.19
C LEU A 13 -14.31 27.83 -5.18
N PRO A 14 -13.61 27.88 -4.04
CA PRO A 14 -12.30 27.28 -4.00
C PRO A 14 -12.55 25.82 -4.36
N VAL A 15 -12.10 25.42 -5.55
CA VAL A 15 -11.91 24.02 -5.88
C VAL A 15 -10.80 23.59 -4.93
N THR A 16 -11.18 23.28 -3.70
CA THR A 16 -10.29 22.66 -2.75
C THR A 16 -9.91 21.37 -3.43
N CYS A 17 -8.67 21.29 -3.93
CA CYS A 17 -8.08 20.02 -4.27
C CYS A 17 -8.22 19.15 -3.01
N LEU A 18 -9.20 18.25 -3.02
CA LEU A 18 -9.20 17.05 -2.21
C LEU A 18 -7.97 16.30 -2.69
N MET A 19 -6.80 16.69 -2.17
CA MET A 19 -5.66 15.81 -2.12
C MET A 19 -6.19 14.63 -1.33
N GLU A 20 -6.51 13.54 -2.02
CA GLU A 20 -6.81 12.27 -1.40
C GLU A 20 -5.61 11.95 -0.52
N THR A 21 -5.77 12.24 0.78
CA THR A 21 -4.92 11.71 1.84
C THR A 21 -5.14 10.21 1.79
N THR A 22 -4.43 9.57 0.87
CA THR A 22 -4.29 8.13 0.83
C THR A 22 -3.69 7.80 2.20
N ASN A 23 -4.53 7.26 3.09
CA ASN A 23 -4.19 6.96 4.48
C ASN A 23 -3.15 5.83 4.49
N VAL A 24 -1.91 6.15 4.11
CA VAL A 24 -0.81 5.21 4.09
C VAL A 24 -0.39 4.98 5.55
N PRO A 25 -0.52 3.75 6.08
CA PRO A 25 -0.16 3.47 7.47
C PRO A 25 1.32 3.77 7.73
N HIS A 26 1.64 4.19 8.95
CA HIS A 26 3.03 4.41 9.36
C HIS A 26 3.89 3.16 9.10
N GLY A 27 5.02 3.34 8.41
CA GLY A 27 5.92 2.27 8.01
C GLY A 27 5.63 1.69 6.61
N CYS A 28 4.60 2.17 5.92
CA CYS A 28 4.39 1.95 4.49
C CYS A 28 4.75 3.19 3.68
N ILE A 29 5.10 2.96 2.41
CA ILE A 29 5.37 4.02 1.45
C ILE A 29 4.31 4.03 0.35
N LYS A 30 4.05 5.21 -0.21
CA LYS A 30 3.27 5.33 -1.43
C LYS A 30 4.03 4.68 -2.58
N VAL A 31 3.30 4.02 -3.47
CA VAL A 31 3.87 3.23 -4.56
C VAL A 31 3.28 3.68 -5.88
N ASN A 32 4.09 3.66 -6.94
CA ASN A 32 3.59 3.72 -8.30
C ASN A 32 3.09 2.32 -8.69
N PHE A 33 1.83 2.02 -8.38
CA PHE A 33 1.24 0.69 -8.52
C PHE A 33 1.39 0.08 -9.93
N PRO A 34 1.14 0.81 -11.04
CA PRO A 34 1.37 0.30 -12.40
C PRO A 34 2.76 -0.28 -12.65
N SER A 35 3.81 0.30 -12.07
CA SER A 35 5.19 -0.19 -12.25
C SER A 35 5.42 -1.60 -11.70
N PHE A 36 4.64 -2.01 -10.68
CA PHE A 36 4.75 -3.34 -10.08
C PHE A 36 3.91 -4.40 -10.80
N VAL A 37 2.81 -3.98 -11.44
CA VAL A 37 1.90 -4.89 -12.13
C VAL A 37 2.42 -5.23 -13.53
N ASN A 38 2.98 -4.25 -14.24
CA ASN A 38 3.43 -4.40 -15.63
C ASN A 38 4.70 -5.25 -15.82
N THR A 39 5.41 -5.62 -14.76
CA THR A 39 6.52 -6.58 -14.87
C THR A 39 5.95 -7.99 -15.04
N GLY A 40 6.05 -8.58 -16.23
CA GLY A 40 5.56 -9.94 -16.55
C GLY A 40 6.21 -11.08 -15.75
N THR A 41 7.28 -10.79 -15.00
CA THR A 41 8.00 -11.75 -14.15
C THR A 41 7.42 -11.83 -12.74
N ALA A 42 7.60 -12.98 -12.07
CA ALA A 42 7.30 -13.14 -10.65
C ALA A 42 8.25 -12.28 -9.80
N THR A 43 7.85 -11.05 -9.50
CA THR A 43 8.59 -10.15 -8.63
C THR A 43 8.26 -10.44 -7.17
N LEU A 44 9.19 -10.09 -6.26
CA LEU A 44 8.94 -10.14 -4.81
C LEU A 44 7.66 -9.38 -4.43
N GLY A 45 7.37 -8.28 -5.15
CA GLY A 45 6.14 -7.51 -5.04
C GLY A 45 4.87 -8.32 -5.31
N LYS A 46 4.86 -9.11 -6.40
CA LYS A 46 3.74 -10.00 -6.76
C LYS A 46 3.62 -11.18 -5.81
N THR A 47 4.73 -11.80 -5.40
CA THR A 47 4.73 -12.91 -4.43
C THR A 47 4.16 -12.46 -3.08
N LEU A 48 4.60 -11.31 -2.57
CA LEU A 48 4.03 -10.73 -1.35
C LEU A 48 2.58 -10.26 -1.56
N GLY A 49 2.22 -9.80 -2.76
CA GLY A 49 0.84 -9.48 -3.13
C GLY A 49 -0.09 -10.69 -3.05
N PHE A 50 0.34 -11.84 -3.56
CA PHE A 50 -0.39 -13.10 -3.43
C PHE A 50 -0.53 -13.51 -1.96
N TYR A 51 0.53 -13.38 -1.16
CA TYR A 51 0.46 -13.58 0.28
C TYR A 51 -0.57 -12.65 0.94
N CYS A 52 -0.56 -11.35 0.61
CA CYS A 52 -1.52 -10.39 1.13
C CYS A 52 -2.97 -10.77 0.80
N LYS A 53 -3.24 -11.19 -0.44
CA LYS A 53 -4.56 -11.67 -0.87
C LYS A 53 -5.00 -12.88 -0.04
N LEU A 54 -4.11 -13.82 0.25
CA LEU A 54 -4.41 -14.97 1.10
C LEU A 54 -4.63 -14.56 2.56
N PHE A 55 -3.78 -13.67 3.08
CA PHE A 55 -3.87 -13.17 4.46
C PHE A 55 -5.21 -12.48 4.71
N TYR A 56 -5.67 -11.67 3.75
CA TYR A 56 -6.94 -10.93 3.80
C TYR A 56 -8.11 -11.65 3.12
N SER A 57 -7.98 -12.95 2.80
CA SER A 57 -8.99 -13.70 2.05
C SER A 57 -10.38 -13.70 2.70
N LYS A 58 -10.45 -13.71 4.03
CA LYS A 58 -11.71 -13.67 4.81
C LYS A 58 -12.49 -12.37 4.64
N MET A 59 -11.86 -11.29 4.15
CA MET A 59 -12.53 -10.02 3.90
C MET A 59 -13.20 -9.99 2.52
N HIS A 60 -13.04 -11.03 1.69
CA HIS A 60 -13.65 -11.14 0.35
C HIS A 60 -13.36 -9.92 -0.55
N LEU A 61 -12.20 -9.30 -0.39
CA LEU A 61 -11.79 -8.10 -1.12
C LEU A 61 -11.32 -8.46 -2.53
N SER A 62 -12.01 -7.93 -3.54
CA SER A 62 -11.62 -8.00 -4.96
C SER A 62 -10.47 -7.04 -5.28
N GLY A 63 -9.82 -7.24 -6.43
CA GLY A 63 -8.79 -6.34 -6.94
C GLY A 63 -7.40 -6.95 -7.06
N THR A 64 -6.44 -6.12 -7.46
CA THR A 64 -5.05 -6.50 -7.68
C THR A 64 -4.23 -6.20 -6.44
N TRP A 65 -3.38 -7.14 -6.03
CA TRP A 65 -2.59 -7.04 -4.81
C TRP A 65 -1.11 -7.03 -5.11
N ILE A 66 -0.39 -6.14 -4.45
CA ILE A 66 1.07 -6.17 -4.34
C ILE A 66 1.45 -6.07 -2.85
N GLY A 67 2.65 -6.55 -2.52
CA GLY A 67 3.19 -6.41 -1.18
C GLY A 67 4.62 -5.88 -1.23
N ILE A 68 4.96 -4.99 -0.32
CA ILE A 68 6.32 -4.47 -0.15
C ILE A 68 6.74 -4.60 1.31
N ASN A 69 8.05 -4.52 1.57
CA ASN A 69 8.54 -4.52 2.94
C ASN A 69 8.15 -3.23 3.64
N GLY A 70 7.76 -3.33 4.91
CA GLY A 70 7.63 -2.15 5.77
C GLY A 70 9.01 -1.52 5.99
N GLN A 71 9.09 -0.19 5.89
CA GLN A 71 10.35 0.55 5.93
C GLN A 71 11.02 0.48 7.31
N ASP A 72 10.24 0.70 8.38
CA ASP A 72 10.78 0.82 9.74
C ASP A 72 10.64 -0.45 10.58
N LYS A 73 9.86 -1.43 10.11
CA LYS A 73 9.53 -2.64 10.85
C LYS A 73 9.92 -3.88 10.06
N ILE A 74 11.12 -4.36 10.34
CA ILE A 74 11.58 -5.69 9.89
C ILE A 74 10.50 -6.72 10.22
N CYS A 75 10.23 -7.65 9.30
CA CYS A 75 9.15 -8.65 9.40
C CYS A 75 7.71 -8.12 9.35
N THR A 76 7.53 -6.93 8.76
CA THR A 76 6.22 -6.39 8.41
C THR A 76 6.12 -6.22 6.89
N VAL A 77 4.95 -6.50 6.33
CA VAL A 77 4.64 -6.32 4.92
C VAL A 77 3.53 -5.30 4.80
N CYS A 78 3.73 -4.34 3.90
CA CYS A 78 2.71 -3.41 3.44
C CYS A 78 1.98 -4.04 2.27
N CYS A 79 0.70 -4.35 2.47
CA CYS A 79 -0.20 -4.86 1.45
C CYS A 79 -0.90 -3.69 0.78
N ILE A 80 -0.74 -3.57 -0.53
CA ILE A 80 -1.42 -2.57 -1.34
C ILE A 80 -2.38 -3.28 -2.27
N ARG A 81 -3.66 -2.92 -2.16
CA ARG A 81 -4.73 -3.41 -3.03
C ARG A 81 -5.21 -2.27 -3.90
N GLN A 82 -5.20 -2.47 -5.21
CA GLN A 82 -5.98 -1.66 -6.12
C GLN A 82 -7.35 -2.30 -6.28
N ASP A 83 -8.41 -1.58 -5.92
CA ASP A 83 -9.78 -2.05 -6.13
C ASP A 83 -10.21 -1.94 -7.61
N THR A 84 -11.45 -2.29 -7.90
CA THR A 84 -12.02 -2.26 -9.25
C THR A 84 -12.22 -0.86 -9.81
N GLU A 85 -12.28 0.15 -8.95
CA GLU A 85 -12.41 1.57 -9.32
C GLU A 85 -11.04 2.23 -9.53
N GLY A 86 -9.96 1.52 -9.21
CA GLY A 86 -8.59 1.99 -9.35
C GLY A 86 -8.02 2.62 -8.08
N ASN A 87 -8.79 2.68 -6.99
CA ASN A 87 -8.34 3.25 -5.73
C ASN A 87 -7.36 2.33 -5.01
N LEU A 88 -6.36 2.93 -4.35
CA LEU A 88 -5.33 2.21 -3.62
C LEU A 88 -5.63 2.14 -2.12
N HIS A 89 -5.69 0.92 -1.60
CA HIS A 89 -5.91 0.62 -0.20
C HIS A 89 -4.65 0.04 0.41
N TYR A 90 -4.21 0.58 1.54
CA TYR A 90 -2.96 0.22 2.20
C TYR A 90 -3.24 -0.41 3.56
N ASN A 91 -2.73 -1.63 3.78
CA ASN A 91 -2.85 -2.34 5.05
C ASN A 91 -1.50 -2.92 5.48
N LEU A 92 -1.25 -2.97 6.78
CA LEU A 92 -0.07 -3.63 7.34
C LEU A 92 -0.38 -5.08 7.70
N THR A 93 0.59 -5.98 7.53
CA THR A 93 0.53 -7.35 8.03
C THR A 93 1.90 -7.83 8.49
N VAL A 94 1.92 -8.91 9.26
CA VAL A 94 3.17 -9.62 9.57
C VAL A 94 3.71 -10.29 8.32
N ALA A 95 5.02 -10.37 8.17
CA ALA A 95 5.64 -11.10 7.08
C ALA A 95 5.36 -12.61 7.19
N PRO A 96 5.40 -13.35 6.06
CA PRO A 96 5.29 -14.80 6.06
C PRO A 96 6.27 -15.45 7.04
N ARG A 97 5.86 -16.58 7.65
CA ARG A 97 6.82 -17.40 8.40
C ARG A 97 7.96 -17.76 7.47
N THR A 98 9.19 -17.70 7.99
CA THR A 98 10.42 -17.94 7.22
C THR A 98 10.89 -16.82 6.29
N TYR A 99 10.14 -15.71 6.17
CA TYR A 99 10.60 -14.53 5.45
C TYR A 99 11.96 -14.07 6.00
N PRO A 100 12.96 -13.82 5.14
CA PRO A 100 14.31 -13.51 5.58
C PRO A 100 14.35 -12.16 6.30
N CYS A 101 15.15 -12.10 7.35
CA CYS A 101 15.50 -10.86 8.03
C CYS A 101 16.98 -10.94 8.44
N LEU A 102 17.54 -9.82 8.91
CA LEU A 102 18.97 -9.76 9.24
C LEU A 102 19.37 -10.88 10.21
N ASN A 103 20.25 -11.78 9.75
CA ASN A 103 20.75 -12.95 10.50
C ASN A 103 19.66 -13.92 11.01
N GLY A 104 18.49 -13.97 10.37
CA GLY A 104 17.35 -14.70 10.90
C GLY A 104 16.19 -14.94 9.94
N LYS A 105 15.04 -15.28 10.52
CA LYS A 105 13.76 -15.45 9.84
C LYS A 105 12.63 -14.85 10.67
N CYS A 106 11.60 -14.37 10.00
CA CYS A 106 10.41 -13.84 10.64
C CYS A 106 9.56 -14.95 11.28
N ASN A 107 9.07 -14.68 12.48
CA ASN A 107 8.08 -15.51 13.17
C ASN A 107 6.65 -14.96 13.01
N SER A 108 5.67 -15.71 13.51
CA SER A 108 4.25 -15.31 13.46
C SER A 108 3.90 -14.07 14.30
N LYS A 109 4.81 -13.60 15.16
CA LYS A 109 4.62 -12.38 15.95
C LYS A 109 5.21 -11.14 15.26
N GLY A 110 5.64 -11.26 14.00
CA GLY A 110 6.29 -10.16 13.26
C GLY A 110 7.67 -9.81 13.81
N LYS A 111 8.36 -10.75 14.48
CA LYS A 111 9.72 -10.54 15.01
C LYS A 111 10.74 -11.32 14.20
N CYS A 112 11.92 -10.72 14.01
CA CYS A 112 13.07 -11.40 13.46
C CYS A 112 13.73 -12.30 14.52
N ILE A 113 13.76 -13.61 14.27
CA ILE A 113 14.40 -14.59 15.16
C ILE A 113 15.70 -15.05 14.52
N LYS A 114 16.81 -14.95 15.28
CA LYS A 114 18.14 -15.38 14.83
C LYS A 114 18.14 -16.88 14.51
N LYS A 115 18.85 -17.28 13.45
CA LYS A 115 19.11 -18.71 13.22
C LYS A 115 19.96 -19.23 14.39
N LYS A 116 19.52 -20.32 15.04
CA LYS A 116 20.39 -21.07 15.95
C LYS A 116 21.56 -21.57 15.10
N ARG A 117 22.79 -21.20 15.44
CA ARG A 117 23.97 -21.84 14.87
C ARG A 117 23.97 -23.27 15.44
N THR A 118 23.74 -24.25 14.57
CA THR A 118 23.95 -25.66 14.87
C THR A 118 25.43 -25.96 14.71
#